data_AF-A0A0S8BNA5-F1
#
_entry.id   AF-A0A0S8BNA5-F1
#
_cell.length_a   1.000
_cell.length_b   1.000
_cell.length_c   1.000
_cell.angle_alpha   90.00
_cell.angle_beta   90.00
_cell.angle_gamma   90.00
#
_symmetry.space_group_name_H-M   'P 1'
#
loop_
_entity.id
_entity.type
_entity.pdbx_description
1 polymer ?
#
loop_
_entity_poly.entity_id
_entity_poly.type
_entity_poly.pdbx_seq_one_letter_code
_entity_poly.pdbx_strand_id
1 'polypeptide(L)'
;SAAVAFDKSFTIGLPWRMLWYQFKPYVAYLAAGRIDDVLSLTQVTLTNHGGQEVEETYLYRGHALLASGELNRARDAYNHALRLNPIFVQAQQALDELDALG
;
A
#
# COMPACT_ATOMS: atom_id res chain seq x y z
N SER A 1 -10.20 15.67 20.01
CA SER A 1 -9.75 15.64 18.61
C SER A 1 -9.99 14.25 18.03
N ALA A 2 -10.03 14.10 16.70
CA ALA A 2 -10.16 12.79 16.07
C ALA A 2 -9.09 11.81 16.60
N ALA A 3 -7.88 12.29 16.89
CA ALA A 3 -6.80 11.53 17.54
C ALA A 3 -7.21 10.86 18.87
N VAL A 4 -7.96 11.54 19.75
CA VAL A 4 -8.40 10.96 21.05
C VAL A 4 -9.50 9.90 20.87
N ALA A 5 -10.28 9.98 19.79
CA ALA A 5 -11.25 8.94 19.43
C ALA A 5 -10.55 7.71 18.80
N PHE A 6 -9.45 7.93 18.07
CA PHE A 6 -8.60 6.86 17.54
C PHE A 6 -7.91 6.09 18.67
N ASP A 7 -7.33 6.78 19.67
CA ASP A 7 -6.63 6.15 20.79
C ASP A 7 -7.55 5.28 21.69
N LYS A 8 -8.84 5.63 21.80
CA LYS A 8 -9.83 4.88 22.57
C LYS A 8 -10.32 3.59 21.88
N SER A 9 -10.07 3.42 20.59
CA SER A 9 -10.57 2.24 19.85
C SER A 9 -9.74 0.97 20.10
N PHE A 10 -8.55 1.10 20.67
CA PHE A 10 -7.61 -0.01 20.89
C PHE A 10 -7.85 -0.81 22.18
N THR A 11 -8.76 -0.40 23.04
CA THR A 11 -8.97 -1.03 24.36
C THR A 11 -9.96 -2.22 24.35
N ILE A 12 -10.59 -2.54 23.21
CA ILE A 12 -11.71 -3.51 23.15
C ILE A 12 -11.45 -4.68 22.15
N GLY A 13 -10.23 -4.85 21.64
CA GLY A 13 -9.89 -6.06 20.87
C GLY A 13 -10.58 -6.18 19.50
N LEU A 14 -10.92 -5.06 18.87
CA LEU A 14 -11.33 -5.07 17.46
C LEU A 14 -10.10 -5.41 16.57
N PRO A 15 -10.28 -6.21 15.51
CA PRO A 15 -9.18 -6.54 14.61
C PRO A 15 -8.65 -5.27 13.94
N TRP A 16 -7.35 -5.05 14.11
CA TRP A 16 -6.54 -3.94 13.59
C TRP A 16 -6.78 -3.60 12.11
N ARG A 17 -7.34 -4.54 11.34
CA ARG A 17 -7.67 -4.41 9.92
C ARG A 17 -8.90 -3.54 9.59
N MET A 18 -9.78 -3.22 10.55
CA MET A 18 -10.99 -2.42 10.26
C MET A 18 -10.77 -0.90 10.18
N LEU A 19 -9.65 -0.36 10.67
CA LEU A 19 -9.43 1.10 10.73
C LEU A 19 -8.77 1.70 9.47
N TRP A 20 -8.21 0.86 8.59
CA TRP A 20 -7.34 1.31 7.49
C TRP A 20 -7.92 1.11 6.08
N TYR A 21 -9.23 0.89 5.95
CA TYR A 21 -9.93 0.85 4.66
C TYR A 21 -10.05 2.26 4.02
N GLN A 22 -8.92 2.96 3.89
CA GLN A 22 -8.75 4.21 3.15
C GLN A 22 -7.74 4.05 2.01
N PHE A 23 -7.89 3.02 1.17
CA PHE A 23 -7.15 2.95 -0.11
C PHE A 23 -7.69 3.90 -1.18
N LYS A 24 -8.86 4.53 -0.95
CA LYS A 24 -9.50 5.46 -1.89
C LYS A 24 -8.55 6.56 -2.39
N PRO A 25 -7.70 7.18 -1.56
CA PRO A 25 -6.74 8.17 -2.05
C PRO A 25 -5.68 7.57 -2.97
N TYR A 26 -5.14 6.37 -2.69
CA TYR A 26 -4.18 5.71 -3.57
C TYR A 26 -4.76 5.46 -4.96
N VAL A 27 -5.97 4.87 -4.99
CA VAL A 27 -6.69 4.58 -6.24
C VAL A 27 -6.98 5.87 -7.00
N ALA A 28 -7.47 6.90 -6.31
CA ALA A 28 -7.81 8.18 -6.93
C ALA A 28 -6.58 8.89 -7.52
N TYR A 29 -5.45 8.90 -6.80
CA TYR A 29 -4.23 9.51 -7.29
C TYR A 29 -3.61 8.74 -8.45
N LEU A 30 -3.56 7.40 -8.38
CA LEU A 30 -3.09 6.59 -9.50
C LEU A 30 -3.95 6.78 -10.75
N ALA A 31 -5.28 6.73 -10.61
CA ALA A 31 -6.19 6.92 -11.73
C ALA A 31 -6.08 8.32 -12.35
N ALA A 32 -5.70 9.34 -11.56
CA ALA A 32 -5.45 10.70 -12.03
C ALA A 32 -4.02 10.91 -12.57
N GLY A 33 -3.18 9.87 -12.63
CA GLY A 33 -1.77 9.99 -13.04
C GLY A 33 -0.89 10.78 -12.04
N ARG A 34 -1.39 11.01 -10.82
CA ARG A 34 -0.70 11.75 -9.76
C ARG A 34 0.29 10.86 -9.03
N ILE A 35 1.33 10.41 -9.73
CA ILE A 35 2.26 9.38 -9.25
C ILE A 35 3.02 9.84 -7.99
N ASP A 36 3.50 11.07 -7.97
CA ASP A 36 4.24 11.63 -6.83
C ASP A 36 3.40 11.69 -5.55
N ASP A 37 2.09 11.92 -5.68
CA ASP A 37 1.18 11.94 -4.53
C ASP A 37 0.97 10.53 -3.95
N VAL A 38 0.97 9.49 -4.80
CA VAL A 38 0.91 8.08 -4.36
C VAL A 38 2.21 7.73 -3.63
N LEU A 39 3.37 8.08 -4.19
CA LEU A 39 4.66 7.83 -3.55
C LEU A 39 4.80 8.55 -2.22
N SER A 40 4.36 9.82 -2.15
CA SER A 40 4.37 10.62 -0.92
C SER A 40 3.43 10.04 0.14
N LEU A 41 2.21 9.69 -0.25
CA LEU A 41 1.24 9.12 0.69
C LEU A 41 1.69 7.75 1.20
N THR A 42 2.18 6.87 0.32
CA THR A 42 2.71 5.56 0.75
C THR A 42 3.91 5.74 1.67
N GLN A 43 4.80 6.70 1.39
CA GLN A 43 5.93 7.00 2.26
C GLN A 43 5.47 7.41 3.67
N VAL A 44 4.52 8.35 3.78
CA VAL A 44 3.97 8.80 5.07
C VAL A 44 3.26 7.65 5.79
N THR A 45 2.45 6.86 5.10
CA THR A 45 1.76 5.71 5.70
C THR A 45 2.76 4.70 6.28
N LEU A 46 3.83 4.40 5.55
CA LEU A 46 4.87 3.44 5.97
C LEU A 46 5.77 3.96 7.09
N THR A 47 5.74 5.26 7.43
CA THR A 47 6.41 5.76 8.65
C THR A 47 5.65 5.41 9.93
N ASN A 48 4.38 5.00 9.82
CA ASN A 48 3.58 4.56 10.95
C ASN A 48 3.61 3.03 11.06
N HIS A 49 3.84 2.49 12.27
CA HIS A 49 3.91 1.04 12.49
C HIS A 49 2.66 0.30 11.99
N GLY A 50 1.47 0.87 12.14
CA GLY A 50 0.24 0.28 11.62
C GLY A 50 0.17 0.23 10.10
N GLY A 51 0.79 1.19 9.40
CA GLY A 51 0.81 1.24 7.93
C GLY A 51 1.79 0.25 7.28
N GLN A 52 2.82 -0.18 8.01
CA GLN A 52 3.77 -1.20 7.57
C GLN A 52 3.16 -2.60 7.49
N GLU A 53 2.01 -2.82 8.14
CA GLU A 53 1.30 -4.11 8.15
C GLU A 53 0.16 -4.17 7.11
N VAL A 54 0.10 -3.20 6.19
CA VAL A 54 -0.97 -3.07 5.18
C VAL A 54 -0.42 -3.41 3.80
N GLU A 55 -0.71 -4.61 3.30
CA GLU A 55 -0.26 -5.10 1.99
C GLU A 55 -0.66 -4.16 0.83
N GLU A 56 -1.83 -3.52 0.90
CA GLU A 56 -2.30 -2.58 -0.11
C GLU A 56 -1.39 -1.36 -0.25
N THR A 57 -0.79 -0.88 0.85
CA THR A 57 0.14 0.26 0.79
C THR A 57 1.34 -0.07 -0.09
N TYR A 58 1.84 -1.30 0.01
CA TYR A 58 2.94 -1.78 -0.82
C TYR A 58 2.51 -2.04 -2.26
N LEU A 59 1.31 -2.59 -2.49
CA LEU A 59 0.75 -2.75 -3.84
C LEU A 59 0.68 -1.42 -4.59
N TYR A 60 0.04 -0.40 -4.00
CA TYR A 60 -0.11 0.89 -4.67
C TYR A 60 1.21 1.66 -4.80
N ARG A 61 2.15 1.48 -3.86
CA ARG A 61 3.53 1.95 -4.02
C ARG A 61 4.20 1.30 -5.23
N GLY A 62 4.02 -0.02 -5.40
CA GLY A 62 4.54 -0.76 -6.55
C GLY A 62 4.00 -0.23 -7.88
N HIS A 63 2.68 0.00 -7.97
CA HIS A 63 2.06 0.58 -9.16
C HIS A 63 2.61 1.98 -9.50
N ALA A 64 2.80 2.83 -8.49
CA ALA A 64 3.38 4.16 -8.69
C ALA A 64 4.83 4.08 -9.17
N LEU A 65 5.65 3.21 -8.56
CA LEU A 65 7.04 2.99 -8.96
C LEU A 65 7.15 2.44 -10.38
N LEU A 66 6.26 1.51 -10.76
CA LEU A 66 6.16 0.98 -12.12
C LEU A 66 5.84 2.09 -13.11
N ALA A 67 4.84 2.94 -12.82
CA ALA A 67 4.48 4.08 -13.66
C ALA A 67 5.63 5.11 -13.81
N SER A 68 6.50 5.23 -12.80
CA SER A 68 7.73 6.04 -12.85
C SER A 68 8.92 5.35 -13.54
N GLY A 69 8.78 4.11 -14.01
CA GLY A 69 9.87 3.34 -14.63
C GLY A 69 10.86 2.72 -13.64
N GLU A 70 10.58 2.76 -12.34
CA GLU A 70 11.44 2.23 -11.28
C GLU A 70 11.19 0.72 -11.05
N LEU A 71 11.42 -0.09 -12.09
CA LEU A 71 11.01 -1.51 -12.15
C LEU A 71 11.50 -2.35 -10.97
N ASN A 72 12.77 -2.22 -10.56
CA ASN A 72 13.32 -2.98 -9.43
C ASN A 72 12.62 -2.63 -8.11
N ARG A 73 12.33 -1.35 -7.89
CA ARG A 73 11.65 -0.89 -6.68
C ARG A 73 10.17 -1.30 -6.69
N ALA A 74 9.55 -1.34 -7.87
CA ALA A 74 8.19 -1.87 -8.03
C ALA A 74 8.13 -3.35 -7.64
N ARG A 75 9.07 -4.17 -8.14
CA ARG A 75 9.23 -5.58 -7.78
C ARG A 75 9.38 -5.76 -6.27
N ASP A 76 10.24 -4.97 -5.63
CA ASP A 76 10.45 -5.04 -4.18
C ASP A 76 9.19 -4.73 -3.39
N ALA A 77 8.40 -3.75 -3.85
CA ALA A 77 7.14 -3.37 -3.23
C ALA A 77 6.09 -4.50 -3.37
N TYR A 78 5.91 -5.08 -4.55
CA TYR A 78 4.98 -6.20 -4.75
C TYR A 78 5.38 -7.43 -3.91
N ASN A 79 6.67 -7.76 -3.88
CA ASN A 79 7.18 -8.82 -3.00
C ASN A 79 6.96 -8.52 -1.51
N HIS A 80 6.99 -7.25 -1.10
CA HIS A 80 6.65 -6.88 0.27
C HIS A 80 5.17 -7.13 0.58
N ALA A 81 4.27 -6.74 -0.34
CA ALA A 81 2.85 -7.03 -0.20
C ALA A 81 2.59 -8.56 -0.05
N LEU A 82 3.29 -9.38 -0.85
CA LEU A 82 3.19 -10.84 -0.78
C LEU A 82 3.84 -11.44 0.49
N ARG A 83 4.86 -10.80 1.08
CA ARG A 83 5.38 -11.23 2.39
C ARG A 83 4.36 -11.02 3.51
N LEU A 84 3.60 -9.92 3.47
CA LEU A 84 2.54 -9.65 4.44
C LEU A 84 1.31 -10.54 4.21
N ASN A 85 0.97 -10.79 2.95
CA ASN A 85 -0.16 -11.62 2.56
C ASN A 85 0.20 -12.47 1.31
N PRO A 86 0.68 -13.72 1.50
CA PRO A 86 1.10 -14.58 0.40
C PRO A 86 0.02 -14.97 -0.61
N ILE A 87 -1.26 -14.80 -0.25
CA ILE A 87 -2.40 -15.09 -1.15
C ILE A 87 -3.00 -13.82 -1.74
N PHE A 88 -2.29 -12.68 -1.67
CA PHE A 88 -2.77 -11.42 -2.20
C PHE A 88 -2.67 -11.36 -3.73
N VAL A 89 -3.73 -11.84 -4.38
CA VAL A 89 -3.81 -12.04 -5.84
C VAL A 89 -3.38 -10.82 -6.63
N GLN A 90 -3.78 -9.60 -6.21
CA GLN A 90 -3.45 -8.37 -6.91
C GLN A 90 -1.94 -8.09 -6.94
N ALA A 91 -1.23 -8.38 -5.85
CA ALA A 91 0.22 -8.20 -5.81
C ALA A 91 0.96 -9.26 -6.63
N GLN A 92 0.46 -10.50 -6.64
CA GLN A 92 1.01 -11.55 -7.50
C GLN A 92 0.83 -11.22 -8.98
N GLN A 93 -0.37 -10.81 -9.39
CA GLN A 93 -0.65 -10.40 -10.76
C GLN A 93 0.25 -9.23 -11.19
N ALA A 94 0.39 -8.21 -10.35
CA ALA A 94 1.24 -7.06 -10.66
C ALA A 94 2.73 -7.43 -10.78
N LEU A 95 3.19 -8.40 -9.98
CA LEU A 95 4.54 -8.95 -10.08
C LEU A 95 4.72 -9.76 -11.37
N ASP A 96 3.78 -10.64 -11.69
CA ASP A 96 3.83 -11.46 -12.91
C ASP A 96 3.82 -10.58 -14.18
N GLU A 97 2.99 -9.54 -14.20
CA GLU A 97 2.94 -8.54 -15.27
C GLU A 97 4.26 -7.79 -15.41
N LEU A 98 4.87 -7.37 -14.29
CA LEU A 98 6.17 -6.72 -14.28
C LEU A 98 7.27 -7.65 -14.83
N ASP A 99 7.23 -8.93 -14.47
CA ASP A 99 8.21 -9.92 -14.89
C ASP A 99 8.13 -10.20 -16.40
N ALA A 100 6.94 -10.14 -16.97
CA ALA A 100 6.70 -10.28 -18.41
C ALA A 100 7.15 -9.06 -19.24
N LEU A 101 7.51 -7.94 -18.62
CA LEU A 101 8.08 -6.77 -19.31
C LEU A 101 9.59 -6.91 -19.60
N GLY A 102 10.25 -7.94 -19.06
CA GLY A 102 11.66 -8.27 -19.28
C GLY A 102 11.87 -9.59 -20.02
#